data_AF-A0A3M5K2U2-F1
#
_entry.id   AF-A0A3M5K2U2-F1
#
_cell.length_a   1.000
_cell.length_b   1.000
_cell.length_c   1.000
_cell.angle_alpha   90.00
_cell.angle_beta   90.00
_cell.angle_gamma   90.00
#
_symmetry.space_group_name_H-M   'P 1'
#
loop_
_entity.id
_entity.type
_entity.pdbx_description
1 polymer ?
#
loop_
_entity_poly.entity_id
_entity_poly.type
_entity_poly.pdbx_seq_one_letter_code
_entity_poly.pdbx_strand_id
1 'polypeptide(L)'
;MSTPPADRPLADSQSRAEKIVESRRQKILLKTGALQDAIFNSAYFSSIATDEHGVIQIFNVGAERMLGYHSEDVVDKITPADISDPAELIIRAAALSQELTAR
;
A
#
# COMPACT_ATOMS: atom_id res chain seq x y z
N MET A 1 -41.62 -52.71 6.89
CA MET A 1 -41.61 -51.53 6.01
C MET A 1 -40.46 -50.65 6.43
N SER A 2 -39.40 -50.62 5.62
CA SER A 2 -38.16 -49.90 5.88
C SER A 2 -38.25 -48.52 5.21
N THR A 3 -38.21 -47.45 5.98
CA THR A 3 -38.02 -46.08 5.46
C THR A 3 -36.51 -45.77 5.49
N PRO A 4 -35.85 -45.48 4.36
CA PRO A 4 -34.47 -45.02 4.38
C PRO A 4 -34.40 -43.56 4.84
N PRO A 5 -33.29 -43.11 5.48
CA PRO A 5 -33.16 -41.73 5.90
C PRO A 5 -32.95 -40.83 4.67
N ALA A 6 -33.56 -39.66 4.71
CA ALA A 6 -33.53 -38.66 3.67
C ALA A 6 -32.09 -38.27 3.27
N ASP A 7 -31.79 -38.39 1.98
CA ASP A 7 -30.71 -37.66 1.32
C ASP A 7 -30.92 -36.16 1.57
N ARG A 8 -30.23 -35.61 2.56
CA ARG A 8 -30.03 -34.15 2.62
C ARG A 8 -29.12 -33.78 1.45
N PRO A 9 -29.53 -32.89 0.54
CA PRO A 9 -28.76 -32.63 -0.66
C PRO A 9 -27.43 -31.98 -0.31
N LEU A 10 -26.33 -32.59 -0.78
CA LEU A 10 -24.96 -32.08 -0.71
C LEU A 10 -24.85 -30.59 -1.15
N ALA A 11 -25.78 -30.13 -2.00
CA ALA A 11 -25.85 -28.76 -2.51
C ALA A 11 -25.94 -27.68 -1.41
N ASP A 12 -26.66 -27.93 -0.30
CA ASP A 12 -26.80 -26.97 0.80
C ASP A 12 -25.50 -26.81 1.61
N SER A 13 -24.71 -27.89 1.71
CA SER A 13 -23.41 -27.85 2.38
C SER A 13 -22.34 -27.15 1.55
N GLN A 14 -22.37 -27.33 0.21
CA GLN A 14 -21.45 -26.64 -0.70
C GLN A 14 -21.74 -25.13 -0.76
N SER A 15 -23.01 -24.73 -0.84
CA SER A 15 -23.45 -23.32 -0.80
C SER A 15 -23.07 -22.60 0.51
N ARG A 16 -23.13 -23.30 1.66
CA ARG A 16 -22.67 -22.75 2.94
C ARG A 16 -21.15 -22.60 3.01
N ALA A 17 -20.40 -23.57 2.50
CA ALA A 17 -18.94 -23.51 2.46
C ALA A 17 -18.44 -22.36 1.58
N GLU A 18 -19.05 -22.18 0.40
CA GLU A 18 -18.76 -21.05 -0.50
C GLU A 18 -19.07 -19.70 0.14
N LYS A 19 -20.23 -19.55 0.81
CA LYS A 19 -20.56 -18.33 1.57
C LYS A 19 -19.59 -18.03 2.70
N ILE A 20 -19.06 -19.06 3.38
CA ILE A 20 -18.06 -18.89 4.44
C ILE A 20 -16.72 -18.41 3.84
N VAL A 21 -16.31 -18.98 2.71
CA VAL A 21 -15.09 -18.56 2.00
C VAL A 21 -15.21 -17.11 1.52
N GLU A 22 -16.33 -16.74 0.91
CA GLU A 22 -16.58 -15.37 0.43
C GLU A 22 -16.62 -14.36 1.59
N SER A 23 -17.33 -14.68 2.67
CA SER A 23 -17.35 -13.83 3.87
C SER A 23 -15.96 -13.64 4.48
N ARG A 24 -15.11 -14.68 4.44
CA ARG A 24 -13.74 -14.60 4.93
C ARG A 24 -12.85 -13.77 3.99
N ARG A 25 -13.02 -13.90 2.67
CA ARG A 25 -12.34 -13.06 1.65
C ARG A 25 -12.68 -11.58 1.84
N GLN A 26 -13.96 -11.25 1.99
CA GLN A 26 -14.42 -9.89 2.21
C GLN A 26 -13.86 -9.29 3.50
N LYS A 27 -13.83 -10.07 4.60
CA LYS A 27 -13.22 -9.63 5.87
C LYS A 27 -11.73 -9.37 5.76
N ILE A 28 -10.99 -10.18 5.01
CA ILE A 28 -9.55 -9.97 4.77
C ILE A 28 -9.35 -8.67 3.99
N LEU A 29 -10.08 -8.49 2.89
CA LEU A 29 -9.97 -7.29 2.06
C LEU A 29 -10.29 -6.01 2.86
N LEU A 30 -11.35 -6.03 3.67
CA LEU A 30 -11.69 -4.91 4.57
C LEU A 30 -10.59 -4.61 5.59
N LYS A 31 -10.02 -5.64 6.21
CA LYS A 31 -8.91 -5.46 7.18
C LYS A 31 -7.66 -4.92 6.52
N THR A 32 -7.32 -5.44 5.34
CA THR A 32 -6.16 -4.97 4.56
C THR A 32 -6.34 -3.53 4.13
N GLY A 33 -7.52 -3.16 3.60
CA GLY A 33 -7.83 -1.78 3.22
C GLY A 33 -7.76 -0.83 4.41
N ALA A 34 -8.39 -1.18 5.53
CA ALA A 34 -8.35 -0.34 6.74
C ALA A 34 -6.92 -0.12 7.27
N LEU A 35 -6.04 -1.13 7.18
CA LEU A 35 -4.64 -0.98 7.59
C LEU A 35 -3.85 -0.12 6.60
N GLN A 36 -4.04 -0.34 5.29
CA GLN A 36 -3.42 0.48 4.25
C GLN A 36 -3.85 1.94 4.40
N ASP A 37 -5.14 2.21 4.59
CA ASP A 37 -5.67 3.54 4.85
C ASP A 37 -5.10 4.15 6.13
N ALA A 38 -4.99 3.35 7.20
CA ALA A 38 -4.42 3.83 8.46
C ALA A 38 -2.94 4.19 8.33
N ILE A 39 -2.16 3.48 7.51
CA ILE A 39 -0.74 3.75 7.28
C ILE A 39 -0.58 4.91 6.31
N PHE A 40 -1.21 4.82 5.14
CA PHE A 40 -1.08 5.83 4.10
C PHE A 40 -1.71 7.14 4.53
N ASN A 41 -2.84 7.19 5.22
CA ASN A 41 -3.43 8.45 5.66
C ASN A 41 -3.01 8.87 7.08
N SER A 42 -2.06 8.19 7.70
CA SER A 42 -1.53 8.62 8.99
C SER A 42 -0.73 9.91 8.84
N ALA A 43 -1.08 10.92 9.63
CA ALA A 43 -0.28 12.14 9.76
C ALA A 43 1.01 11.94 10.61
N TYR A 44 1.21 10.76 11.19
CA TYR A 44 2.41 10.42 11.97
C TYR A 44 3.51 9.77 11.14
N PHE A 45 3.21 9.29 9.93
CA PHE A 45 4.19 8.70 9.03
C PHE A 45 4.18 9.41 7.69
N SER A 46 5.34 9.88 7.25
CA SER A 46 5.51 10.40 5.90
C SER A 46 5.75 9.24 4.94
N SER A 47 4.88 9.08 3.95
CA SER A 47 5.00 8.07 2.91
C SER A 47 5.02 8.75 1.54
N ILE A 48 6.06 8.44 0.78
CA ILE A 48 6.21 8.86 -0.62
C ILE A 48 6.44 7.60 -1.45
N ALA A 49 5.69 7.45 -2.54
CA ALA A 49 5.93 6.39 -3.53
C ALA A 49 6.12 7.04 -4.91
N THR A 50 7.00 6.47 -5.73
CA THR A 50 7.27 6.94 -7.08
C THR A 50 7.03 5.85 -8.12
N ASP A 51 6.82 6.25 -9.37
CA ASP A 51 6.87 5.36 -10.52
C ASP A 51 8.33 4.97 -10.87
N GLU A 52 8.52 4.22 -11.96
CA GLU A 52 9.83 3.81 -12.45
C GLU A 52 10.72 4.97 -12.94
N HIS A 53 10.13 6.13 -13.23
CA HIS A 53 10.82 7.34 -13.63
C HIS A 53 11.15 8.25 -12.44
N GLY A 54 10.67 7.91 -11.24
CA GLY A 54 10.89 8.67 -10.02
C GLY A 54 9.85 9.77 -9.79
N VAL A 55 8.79 9.85 -10.59
CA VAL A 55 7.69 10.81 -10.40
C VAL A 55 6.85 10.37 -9.22
N ILE A 56 6.48 11.31 -8.35
CA ILE A 56 5.73 11.05 -7.12
C ILE A 56 4.30 10.62 -7.47
N GLN A 57 3.90 9.41 -7.07
CA GLN A 57 2.55 8.87 -7.24
C GLN A 57 1.72 8.89 -5.96
N ILE A 58 2.37 8.81 -4.80
CA ILE A 58 1.72 8.90 -3.50
C ILE A 58 2.47 9.94 -2.67
N PHE A 59 1.73 10.88 -2.11
CA PHE A 59 2.23 11.86 -1.16
C PHE A 59 1.18 12.06 -0.07
N ASN A 60 1.39 11.44 1.08
CA ASN A 60 0.34 11.43 2.10
C ASN A 60 0.34 12.67 3.01
N VAL A 61 -0.71 12.80 3.82
CA VAL A 61 -0.85 13.90 4.81
C VAL A 61 0.33 14.00 5.78
N GLY A 62 1.00 12.89 6.11
CA GLY A 62 2.23 12.91 6.90
C GLY A 62 3.38 13.59 6.16
N ALA A 63 3.57 13.25 4.88
CA ALA A 63 4.57 13.87 4.02
C ALA A 63 4.27 15.35 3.77
N GLU A 64 3.01 15.72 3.54
CA GLU A 64 2.57 17.12 3.45
C GLU A 64 2.95 17.90 4.70
N ARG A 65 2.61 17.37 5.89
CA ARG A 65 2.92 18.01 7.16
C ARG A 65 4.42 18.14 7.42
N MET A 66 5.20 17.13 7.05
CA MET A 66 6.63 17.08 7.30
C MET A 66 7.42 17.99 6.35
N LEU A 67 7.04 18.02 5.08
CA LEU A 67 7.79 18.68 4.01
C LEU A 67 7.21 20.04 3.61
N GLY A 68 5.96 20.34 4.00
CA GLY A 68 5.32 21.63 3.76
C GLY A 68 4.76 21.82 2.35
N TYR A 69 4.62 20.74 1.58
CA TYR A 69 4.01 20.75 0.25
C TYR A 69 2.61 20.16 0.28
N HIS A 70 1.72 20.61 -0.60
CA HIS A 70 0.45 19.94 -0.83
C HIS A 70 0.61 18.83 -1.87
N SER A 71 -0.09 17.70 -1.68
CA SER A 71 -0.09 16.59 -2.64
C SER A 71 -0.49 17.05 -4.05
N GLU A 72 -1.41 18.00 -4.16
CA GLU A 72 -1.86 18.55 -5.44
C GLU A 72 -0.73 19.22 -6.24
N ASP A 73 0.32 19.71 -5.59
CA ASP A 73 1.44 20.40 -6.24
C ASP A 73 2.55 19.44 -6.67
N VAL A 74 2.59 18.23 -6.10
CA VAL A 74 3.73 17.32 -6.24
C VAL A 74 3.39 15.99 -6.91
N VAL A 75 2.20 15.45 -6.68
CA VAL A 75 1.77 14.16 -7.23
C VAL A 75 1.61 14.26 -8.76
N ASP A 76 2.12 13.26 -9.47
CA ASP A 76 2.18 13.16 -10.94
C ASP A 76 2.94 14.30 -11.64
N LYS A 77 3.70 15.12 -10.88
CA LYS A 77 4.31 16.37 -11.39
C LYS A 77 5.82 16.40 -11.25
N ILE A 78 6.32 16.05 -10.07
CA ILE A 78 7.74 16.20 -9.73
C ILE A 78 8.29 14.93 -9.09
N THR A 79 9.60 14.91 -8.92
CA THR A 79 10.34 13.84 -8.24
C THR A 79 10.74 14.28 -6.83
N PRO A 80 11.11 13.36 -5.93
CA PRO A 80 11.67 13.73 -4.62
C PRO A 80 12.94 14.61 -4.70
N ALA A 81 13.65 14.59 -5.84
CA ALA A 81 14.83 15.43 -6.04
C ALA A 81 14.48 16.92 -6.16
N ASP A 82 13.28 17.25 -6.66
CA ASP A 82 12.84 18.64 -6.89
C ASP A 82 12.50 19.38 -5.58
N ILE A 83 12.26 18.64 -4.49
CA ILE A 83 11.98 19.16 -3.14
C ILE A 83 13.18 19.04 -2.18
N SER A 84 14.35 18.63 -2.70
CA SER A 84 15.57 18.42 -1.93
C SER A 84 16.65 19.44 -2.28
N ASP A 85 17.66 19.63 -1.43
CA ASP A 85 18.84 20.44 -1.78
C ASP A 85 19.72 19.67 -2.80
N PRO A 86 19.93 20.21 -4.02
CA PRO A 86 20.74 19.55 -5.03
C PRO A 86 22.18 19.28 -4.59
N ALA A 87 22.77 20.17 -3.78
CA ALA A 87 24.14 20.00 -3.32
C ALA A 87 24.25 18.81 -2.34
N GLU A 88 23.27 18.68 -1.43
CA GLU A 88 23.19 17.54 -0.52
C GLU A 88 23.10 16.22 -1.29
N LEU A 89 22.21 16.16 -2.28
CA LEU A 89 22.03 14.96 -3.11
C LEU A 89 23.30 14.56 -3.85
N ILE A 90 24.00 15.52 -4.47
CA ILE A 90 25.26 15.24 -5.19
C ILE A 90 26.31 14.67 -4.24
N ILE A 91 26.48 15.28 -3.06
CA ILE A 91 27.43 14.81 -2.05
C ILE A 91 27.07 13.40 -1.58
N ARG A 92 25.80 13.15 -1.29
CA ARG A 92 25.33 11.84 -0.81
C ARG A 92 25.45 10.75 -1.86
N ALA A 93 25.13 11.05 -3.11
CA ALA A 93 25.27 10.12 -4.24
C ALA A 93 26.73 9.72 -4.47
N ALA A 94 27.67 10.66 -4.38
CA ALA A 94 29.10 10.37 -4.51
C ALA A 94 29.60 9.44 -3.38
N ALA A 95 29.20 9.71 -2.13
CA ALA A 95 29.55 8.88 -0.98
C ALA A 95 29.01 7.44 -1.10
N LEU A 96 27.72 7.29 -1.46
CA LEU A 96 27.07 5.99 -1.64
C LEU A 96 27.68 5.18 -2.80
N SER A 97 28.07 5.86 -3.89
CA SER A 97 28.71 5.22 -5.03
C SER A 97 30.07 4.60 -4.67
N GLN A 98 30.83 5.30 -3.81
CA GLN A 98 32.09 4.77 -3.27
C GLN A 98 31.85 3.59 -2.34
N GLU A 99 30.85 3.65 -1.46
CA GLU A 99 30.49 2.53 -0.56
C GLU A 99 30.12 1.27 -1.33
N LEU A 100 29.30 1.40 -2.38
CA LEU A 100 28.90 0.26 -3.24
C LEU A 100 30.07 -0.37 -3.99
N THR A 101 31.05 0.44 -4.41
CA THR A 101 32.24 -0.04 -5.13
C THR A 101 33.27 -0.66 -4.19
N ALA A 102 33.27 -0.25 -2.92
CA ALA A 102 34.15 -0.79 -1.88
C ALA A 102 33.70 -2.15 -1.31
N ARG A 103 32.57 -2.69 -1.79
CA ARG A 103 31.96 -3.94 -1.37
C ARG A 103 32.27 -5.07 -2.35
#